data_AF-A0A315XCS2-F1
#
_entry.id   AF-A0A315XCS2-F1
#
_cell.length_a   1.000
_cell.length_b   1.000
_cell.length_c   1.000
_cell.angle_alpha   90.00
_cell.angle_beta   90.00
_cell.angle_gamma   90.00
#
_symmetry.space_group_name_H-M   'P 1'
#
loop_
_entity.id
_entity.type
_entity.pdbx_description
1 polymer ?
#
loop_
_entity_poly.entity_id
_entity_poly.type
_entity_poly.pdbx_seq_one_letter_code
_entity_poly.pdbx_strand_id
1 'polypeptide(L)'
;MDTKDISLAVIMTLSSVVLTIKWLTRLGNVSDPVIILSAVLLIGSLAAMILLLDNRLRNIEEALDVKERALRINIQGVESHLDKKMDIFVQKTEDKIGEFSKRIYR
;
A
#
# COMPACT_ATOMS: atom_id res chain seq x y z
N MET A 1 9.02 -10.88 0.42
CA MET A 1 9.00 -11.88 1.50
C MET A 1 10.31 -12.62 1.47
N ASP A 2 10.99 -12.72 2.60
CA ASP A 2 12.03 -13.73 2.70
C ASP A 2 11.36 -15.10 2.56
N THR A 3 12.02 -16.04 1.88
CA THR A 3 11.55 -17.43 1.75
C THR A 3 11.25 -18.07 3.11
N LYS A 4 11.89 -17.55 4.16
CA LYS A 4 11.66 -17.89 5.57
C LYS A 4 10.24 -17.52 6.03
N ASP A 5 9.76 -16.30 5.76
CA ASP A 5 8.43 -15.84 6.20
C ASP A 5 7.31 -16.66 5.55
N ILE A 6 7.45 -16.94 4.25
CA ILE A 6 6.53 -17.83 3.52
C ILE A 6 6.55 -19.23 4.13
N SER A 7 7.74 -19.79 4.39
CA SER A 7 7.84 -21.14 4.95
C SER A 7 7.23 -21.24 6.35
N LEU A 8 7.44 -20.23 7.21
CA LEU A 8 6.87 -20.18 8.55
C LEU A 8 5.34 -20.05 8.50
N ALA A 9 4.81 -19.20 7.61
CA ALA A 9 3.37 -19.04 7.43
C ALA A 9 2.71 -20.32 6.88
N VAL A 10 3.39 -21.05 5.98
CA VAL A 10 2.95 -22.36 5.49
C VAL A 10 2.95 -23.40 6.61
N ILE A 11 4.00 -23.46 7.43
CA ILE A 11 4.09 -24.38 8.58
C ILE A 11 2.96 -24.10 9.59
N MET A 12 2.72 -22.83 9.91
CA MET A 12 1.65 -22.42 10.83
C MET A 12 0.27 -22.81 10.29
N THR A 13 0.04 -22.61 8.99
CA THR A 13 -1.19 -23.01 8.29
C THR A 13 -1.43 -24.51 8.39
N LEU A 14 -0.43 -25.33 8.04
CA LEU A 14 -0.53 -26.78 8.11
C LEU A 14 -0.76 -27.27 9.54
N SER A 15 -0.08 -26.67 10.51
CA SER A 15 -0.28 -27.00 11.93
C SER A 15 -1.70 -26.71 12.41
N SER A 16 -2.29 -25.58 12.01
CA SER A 16 -3.67 -25.22 12.36
C SER A 16 -4.71 -26.18 11.78
N VAL A 17 -4.51 -26.63 10.53
CA VAL A 17 -5.38 -27.62 9.88
C VAL A 17 -5.31 -28.96 10.63
N VAL A 18 -4.10 -29.46 10.91
CA VAL A 18 -3.90 -30.73 11.62
C VAL A 18 -4.50 -30.68 13.04
N LEU A 19 -4.32 -29.56 13.74
CA LEU A 19 -4.88 -29.34 15.07
C LEU A 19 -6.41 -29.46 15.05
N THR A 20 -7.07 -28.84 14.07
CA THR A 20 -8.53 -28.90 13.93
C THR A 20 -9.01 -30.32 13.69
N ILE A 21 -8.34 -31.07 12.82
CA ILE A 21 -8.71 -32.47 12.54
C ILE A 21 -8.59 -33.32 13.81
N LYS A 22 -7.47 -33.20 14.52
CA LYS A 22 -7.23 -33.95 15.77
C LYS A 22 -8.17 -33.55 16.89
N TRP A 23 -8.57 -32.28 16.94
CA TRP A 23 -9.46 -31.78 17.96
C TRP A 23 -10.91 -32.21 17.71
N LEU A 24 -11.38 -32.09 16.47
CA LEU A 24 -12.74 -32.45 16.08
C LEU A 24 -12.99 -33.97 16.21
N THR A 25 -12.01 -34.78 15.82
CA THR A 25 -12.06 -36.24 15.98
C THR A 25 -12.05 -36.68 17.45
N ARG A 26 -11.53 -35.85 18.37
CA ARG A 26 -11.51 -36.14 19.81
C ARG A 26 -12.81 -35.80 20.54
N LEU A 27 -13.61 -34.86 20.00
CA LEU A 27 -14.85 -34.40 20.62
C LEU A 27 -16.11 -35.07 20.03
N GLY A 28 -16.07 -35.55 18.78
CA GLY A 28 -17.22 -36.10 18.08
C GLY A 28 -17.25 -37.63 18.05
N ASN A 29 -17.93 -38.27 19.02
CA ASN A 29 -18.21 -39.73 19.00
C ASN A 29 -19.27 -40.14 17.96
N VAL A 30 -19.83 -39.20 17.19
CA VAL A 30 -20.67 -39.42 16.00
C VAL A 30 -20.27 -38.36 14.97
N SER A 31 -19.12 -38.57 14.32
CA SER A 31 -18.58 -37.59 13.37
C SER A 31 -19.19 -37.82 11.99
N ASP A 32 -20.23 -37.05 11.65
CA ASP A 32 -20.68 -36.94 10.26
C ASP A 32 -19.48 -36.50 9.40
N PRO A 33 -19.06 -37.29 8.39
CA PRO A 33 -17.89 -36.99 7.57
C PRO A 33 -17.97 -35.60 6.90
N VAL A 34 -19.20 -35.13 6.66
CA VAL A 34 -19.50 -33.82 6.09
C VAL A 34 -19.05 -32.67 7.00
N ILE A 35 -19.18 -32.81 8.33
CA ILE A 35 -18.79 -31.77 9.29
C ILE A 35 -17.26 -31.64 9.32
N ILE A 36 -16.55 -32.76 9.33
CA ILE A 36 -15.08 -32.77 9.29
C ILE A 36 -14.59 -32.14 7.99
N LEU A 37 -15.16 -32.53 6.86
CA LEU A 37 -14.78 -31.98 5.55
C LEU A 37 -15.02 -30.47 5.50
N SER A 38 -16.18 -30.02 5.98
CA SER A 38 -16.55 -28.60 6.00
C SER A 38 -15.62 -27.77 6.90
N ALA A 39 -15.28 -28.29 8.09
CA ALA A 39 -14.37 -27.62 9.01
C ALA A 39 -12.94 -27.51 8.45
N VAL A 40 -12.44 -28.57 7.81
CA VAL A 40 -11.13 -28.56 7.14
C VAL A 40 -11.11 -27.56 5.98
N LEU A 41 -12.16 -27.54 5.17
CA LEU A 41 -12.28 -26.64 4.03
C LEU A 41 -12.36 -25.18 4.49
N LEU A 42 -13.14 -24.89 5.54
CA LEU A 42 -13.23 -23.55 6.14
C LEU A 42 -11.86 -23.07 6.60
N ILE A 43 -11.15 -23.85 7.42
CA ILE A 43 -9.86 -23.41 7.98
C ILE A 43 -8.78 -23.34 6.91
N GLY A 44 -8.79 -24.27 5.94
CA GLY A 44 -7.91 -24.19 4.77
C GLY A 44 -8.15 -22.91 3.96
N SER A 45 -9.41 -22.55 3.71
CA SER A 45 -9.77 -21.32 3.00
C SER A 45 -9.36 -20.07 3.78
N LEU A 46 -9.51 -20.08 5.10
CA LEU A 46 -9.20 -18.96 5.98
C LEU A 46 -7.69 -18.72 6.05
N ALA A 47 -6.91 -19.79 6.15
CA ALA A 47 -5.46 -19.70 6.10
C ALA A 47 -4.95 -19.22 4.72
N ALA A 48 -5.53 -19.72 3.62
CA ALA A 48 -5.22 -19.24 2.28
C ALA A 48 -5.55 -17.74 2.12
N MET A 49 -6.67 -17.29 2.65
CA MET A 49 -7.07 -15.87 2.65
C MET A 49 -6.08 -14.99 3.40
N ILE A 50 -5.58 -15.43 4.55
CA ILE A 50 -4.56 -14.70 5.33
C ILE A 50 -3.27 -14.53 4.50
N LEU A 51 -2.81 -15.59 3.82
CA LEU A 51 -1.63 -15.52 2.96
C LEU A 51 -1.83 -14.57 1.77
N LEU A 52 -3.01 -14.58 1.16
CA LEU A 52 -3.37 -13.67 0.06
C LEU A 52 -3.41 -12.21 0.52
N LEU A 53 -3.89 -11.95 1.74
CA LEU A 53 -3.93 -10.62 2.34
C LEU A 53 -2.54 -10.04 2.57
N ASP A 54 -1.60 -10.83 3.09
CA ASP A 54 -0.21 -10.39 3.30
C ASP A 54 0.44 -9.92 2.00
N ASN A 55 0.30 -10.73 0.93
CA ASN A 55 0.79 -10.37 -0.40
C ASN A 55 0.12 -9.10 -0.97
N ARG A 56 -1.20 -8.95 -0.78
CA ARG A 56 -1.92 -7.75 -1.22
C ARG A 56 -1.47 -6.49 -0.49
N LEU A 57 -1.25 -6.58 0.82
CA LEU A 57 -0.78 -5.46 1.63
C LEU A 57 0.61 -5.00 1.18
N ARG A 58 1.54 -5.93 0.94
CA ARG A 58 2.88 -5.61 0.40
C ARG A 58 2.82 -4.88 -0.94
N ASN A 59 1.99 -5.34 -1.86
CA ASN A 59 1.82 -4.67 -3.16
C ASN A 59 1.27 -3.24 -3.01
N ILE A 60 0.40 -3.02 -2.02
CA ILE A 60 -0.14 -1.70 -1.71
C ILE A 60 0.96 -0.80 -1.12
N GLU A 61 1.77 -1.32 -0.21
CA GLU A 61 2.92 -0.59 0.36
C GLU A 61 3.91 -0.16 -0.72
N GLU A 62 4.28 -1.08 -1.62
CA GLU A 62 5.19 -0.76 -2.74
C GLU A 62 4.58 0.29 -3.68
N ALA A 63 3.30 0.17 -4.00
CA ALA A 63 2.61 1.15 -4.83
C ALA A 63 2.51 2.53 -4.14
N LEU A 64 2.39 2.56 -2.82
CA LEU A 64 2.38 3.78 -2.02
C LEU A 64 3.76 4.45 -1.98
N ASP A 65 4.85 3.71 -1.77
CA ASP A 65 6.22 4.27 -1.77
C ASP A 65 6.55 4.91 -3.14
N VAL A 66 6.19 4.23 -4.23
CA VAL A 66 6.37 4.78 -5.59
C VAL A 66 5.56 6.07 -5.77
N LYS A 67 4.32 6.11 -5.30
CA LYS A 67 3.47 7.31 -5.38
C LYS A 67 4.01 8.44 -4.51
N GLU A 68 4.54 8.16 -3.31
CA GLU A 68 5.13 9.16 -2.43
C GLU A 68 6.36 9.81 -3.07
N ARG A 69 7.26 9.00 -3.65
CA ARG A 69 8.42 9.50 -4.39
C ARG A 69 8.02 10.35 -5.59
N ALA A 70 7.03 9.90 -6.36
CA ALA A 70 6.50 10.66 -7.48
C ALA A 70 5.88 12.00 -7.04
N LEU A 71 5.14 12.00 -5.93
CA LEU A 71 4.54 13.20 -5.36
C LEU A 71 5.61 14.21 -4.91
N ARG A 72 6.69 13.73 -4.27
CA ARG A 72 7.84 14.55 -3.87
C ARG A 72 8.52 15.22 -5.07
N ILE A 73 8.78 14.46 -6.13
CA ILE A 73 9.38 14.98 -7.36
C ILE A 73 8.45 16.01 -8.02
N ASN A 74 7.15 15.74 -8.04
CA ASN A 74 6.18 16.65 -8.63
C ASN A 74 6.08 17.97 -7.84
N ILE A 75 6.08 17.92 -6.50
CA ILE A 75 6.13 19.12 -5.66
C ILE A 75 7.37 19.96 -5.95
N GLN A 76 8.56 19.35 -6.06
CA GLN A 76 9.78 20.06 -6.46
C GLN A 76 9.67 20.67 -7.87
N GLY A 77 9.03 19.96 -8.80
CA GLY A 77 8.73 20.47 -10.13
C GLY A 77 7.80 21.67 -10.11
N VAL A 78 6.74 21.62 -9.30
CA VAL A 78 5.78 22.73 -9.12
C VAL A 78 6.45 23.93 -8.47
N GLU A 79 7.27 23.74 -7.43
CA GLU A 79 8.06 24.78 -6.78
C GLU A 79 8.98 25.49 -7.79
N SER A 80 9.74 24.73 -8.58
CA SER A 80 10.63 25.31 -9.60
C SER A 80 9.88 26.08 -10.70
N HIS A 81 8.66 25.65 -11.05
CA HIS A 81 7.82 26.37 -12.01
C HIS A 81 7.20 27.62 -11.39
N LEU A 82 6.86 27.58 -10.11
CA LEU A 82 6.36 28.72 -9.35
C LEU A 82 7.43 29.81 -9.23
N ASP A 83 8.66 29.44 -8.87
CA ASP A 83 9.79 30.37 -8.77
C ASP A 83 10.05 31.07 -10.11
N LYS A 84 10.15 30.31 -11.20
CA LYS A 84 10.31 30.90 -12.54
C LYS A 84 9.18 31.84 -12.92
N LYS A 85 7.94 31.49 -12.57
CA LYS A 85 6.77 32.33 -12.89
C LYS A 85 6.73 33.58 -12.01
N MET A 86 7.19 33.49 -10.76
CA MET A 86 7.35 34.61 -9.84
C MET A 86 8.42 35.58 -10.35
N ASP A 87 9.58 35.08 -10.77
CA ASP A 87 10.66 35.89 -11.36
C ASP A 87 10.19 36.66 -12.60
N ILE A 88 9.46 35.99 -13.50
CA ILE A 88 8.88 36.64 -14.68
C ILE A 88 7.85 37.70 -14.28
N PHE A 89 7.08 37.46 -13.22
CA PHE A 89 6.10 38.42 -12.73
C PHE A 89 6.76 39.65 -12.08
N VAL A 90 7.83 39.44 -11.31
CA VAL A 90 8.64 40.51 -10.72
C VAL A 90 9.26 41.35 -11.83
N GLN A 91 9.92 40.74 -12.83
CA GLN A 91 10.48 41.47 -13.98
C GLN A 91 9.43 42.29 -14.72
N LYS A 92 8.26 41.71 -15.04
CA LYS A 92 7.18 42.45 -15.68
C LYS A 92 6.66 43.59 -14.83
N THR A 93 6.66 43.43 -13.51
CA THR A 93 6.22 44.47 -12.57
C THR A 93 7.25 45.59 -12.50
N GLU A 94 8.54 45.27 -12.42
CA GLU A 94 9.63 46.26 -12.49
C GLU A 94 9.61 47.03 -13.81
N ASP A 95 9.43 46.36 -14.95
CA ASP A 95 9.32 47.00 -16.26
C ASP A 95 8.13 47.98 -16.31
N LYS A 96 6.97 47.58 -15.76
CA LYS A 96 5.78 48.42 -15.68
C LYS A 96 5.97 49.62 -14.75
N ILE A 97 6.61 49.42 -13.61
CA ILE A 97 6.96 50.50 -12.67
C ILE A 97 7.96 51.47 -13.33
N GLY A 98 8.94 50.95 -14.06
CA GLY A 98 9.91 51.75 -14.83
C GLY A 98 9.26 52.59 -15.93
N GLU A 99 8.29 52.03 -16.66
CA GLU A 99 7.47 52.78 -17.62
C GLU A 99 6.65 53.88 -16.94
N PHE A 100 6.04 53.59 -15.79
CA PHE A 100 5.28 54.56 -15.01
C PHE A 100 6.17 55.71 -14.49
N SER A 101 7.33 55.38 -13.93
CA SER A 101 8.31 56.36 -13.44
C SER A 101 8.77 57.30 -14.56
N LYS A 102 9.07 56.77 -15.74
CA LYS A 102 9.42 57.56 -16.93
C LYS A 102 8.28 58.45 -17.46
N ARG A 103 7.02 58.05 -17.26
CA ARG A 103 5.85 58.87 -17.61
C ARG A 103 5.53 59.96 -16.59
N ILE A 104 5.86 59.76 -15.32
CA ILE A 104 5.61 60.75 -14.26
C ILE A 104 6.70 61.84 -14.26
N TYR A 105 7.91 61.51 -14.69
CA TYR A 105 9.04 62.46 -14.74
C TYR A 105 9.12 63.29 -16.03
N ARG A 106 8.19 63.07 -16.98
CA ARG A 106 8.07 63.82 -18.23
C ARG A 106 6.77 64.61 -18.23
#